data_AF-A0A498MXQ6-F1
#
_entry.id   AF-A0A498MXQ6-F1
#
_cell.length_a   1.000
_cell.length_b   1.000
_cell.length_c   1.000
_cell.angle_alpha   90.00
_cell.angle_beta   90.00
_cell.angle_gamma   90.00
#
_symmetry.space_group_name_H-M   'P 1'
#
loop_
_entity.id
_entity.type
_entity.pdbx_description
1 polymer ?
#
loop_
_entity_poly.entity_id
_entity_poly.type
_entity_poly.pdbx_seq_one_letter_code
_entity_poly.pdbx_strand_id
1 'polypeptide(L)'
;MAIRGKGSRSSILQEDQSNILPKQESIDKKPNFSHGSGAPEQCQPDVSEKAHDKSYEIKESRDSGGPYSLLAAAEKHSKFRGKRQEASSQRIIMRKLLEKLGLAEYYDKKLTLHTVLQIDKNSITDVPVQSLSDLPWLFLKRLMMLQRTARSVKCSLTDGTEDSDWDDDQESESDSLQTMNPLDVLTAVFLCSDSFLQQLMIMKMSMCQFAVPLLLPNSDNNQITLMLWAMRDVVKIYRPHSLSDPSAFVEERIALSEIPLVSFVRLGRCNISKSEILNKLFSNPQQYIDTFVHFNTDCGNISKKISDGLVEMSWYLPCGNKNIDVFPEPVAIANLRGDIQNFETQYAFLCEVSTAVFVFFETQLLDSQFILVPSQKSKPQLFFVGDSNNTTTKATVNKLNLNTSNFIFKAKQSDAEFVDKIQSKLQDAIKNNSHKMSVLHLAEIARNLGILVDEDAEECQHAKASADEITSKISDIVQFKKEELPLQGEILMKLAKLEKEECNLKKIGDKNTEDYKNHLQIQKKKLREEQYRRVYTSNFELSVYLDSAFELGFELSVSPVSVNKA
;
A
#
# COMPACT_ATOMS: atom_id res chain seq x y z
N MET A 1 -20.36 -25.16 42.93
CA MET A 1 -19.58 -26.41 42.91
C MET A 1 -19.08 -26.61 41.49
N ALA A 2 -17.79 -26.42 41.22
CA ALA A 2 -17.25 -26.41 39.85
C ALA A 2 -16.57 -27.74 39.50
N ILE A 3 -16.89 -28.31 38.34
CA ILE A 3 -16.20 -29.50 37.80
C ILE A 3 -15.46 -29.08 36.53
N ARG A 4 -14.16 -29.42 36.47
CA ARG A 4 -13.26 -29.15 35.35
C ARG A 4 -13.56 -30.10 34.18
N GLY A 5 -13.69 -29.55 32.98
CA GLY A 5 -13.40 -30.25 31.73
C GLY A 5 -12.09 -29.72 31.14
N LYS A 6 -11.09 -30.58 30.93
CA LYS A 6 -9.86 -30.21 30.21
C LYS A 6 -10.10 -30.36 28.70
N GLY A 7 -9.81 -29.32 27.92
CA GLY A 7 -9.74 -29.38 26.46
C GLY A 7 -8.47 -28.69 25.99
N SER A 8 -7.65 -29.40 25.21
CA SER A 8 -6.30 -28.95 24.82
C SER A 8 -6.34 -27.76 23.87
N ARG A 9 -5.56 -26.72 24.16
CA ARG A 9 -5.19 -25.70 23.17
C ARG A 9 -3.87 -26.09 22.52
N SER A 10 -3.89 -26.43 21.23
CA SER A 10 -2.70 -26.52 20.39
C SER A 10 -2.21 -25.12 20.03
N SER A 11 -1.25 -24.60 20.78
CA SER A 11 -0.50 -23.40 20.41
C SER A 11 0.54 -23.77 19.35
N ILE A 12 0.29 -23.41 18.09
CA ILE A 12 1.35 -23.38 17.08
C ILE A 12 2.17 -22.11 17.34
N LEU A 13 3.36 -22.30 17.87
CA LEU A 13 4.36 -21.25 18.04
C LEU A 13 5.02 -20.98 16.68
N GLN A 14 5.12 -19.71 16.29
CA GLN A 14 6.21 -19.30 15.40
C GLN A 14 7.43 -19.02 16.29
N GLU A 15 8.54 -19.69 15.99
CA GLU A 15 9.78 -19.53 16.74
C GLU A 15 10.57 -18.31 16.22
N ASP A 16 10.52 -17.21 16.96
CA ASP A 16 11.53 -16.16 16.86
C ASP A 16 12.81 -16.59 17.60
N GLN A 17 13.77 -17.17 16.88
CA GLN A 17 15.08 -17.51 17.43
C GLN A 17 16.11 -16.36 17.25
N SER A 18 16.11 -15.41 18.19
CA SER A 18 17.29 -14.57 18.43
C SER A 18 17.32 -14.02 19.86
N ASN A 19 17.95 -14.73 20.81
CA ASN A 19 18.43 -14.12 22.07
C ASN A 19 19.40 -15.01 22.89
N ILE A 20 20.70 -14.66 22.85
CA ILE A 20 21.80 -15.10 23.75
C ILE A 20 22.85 -13.93 23.75
N LEU A 21 23.37 -13.37 24.86
CA LEU A 21 23.10 -13.64 26.29
C LEU A 21 22.80 -12.39 27.18
N PRO A 22 23.75 -11.59 27.77
CA PRO A 22 23.46 -11.02 29.09
C PRO A 22 23.46 -9.49 29.23
N LYS A 23 22.86 -9.04 30.34
CA LYS A 23 22.84 -7.65 30.82
C LYS A 23 24.22 -7.17 31.29
N GLN A 24 24.53 -5.90 31.03
CA GLN A 24 25.26 -5.05 32.00
C GLN A 24 24.96 -3.56 31.80
N GLU A 25 25.62 -2.70 32.58
CA GLU A 25 25.03 -1.47 33.14
C GLU A 25 25.22 -0.17 32.34
N SER A 26 24.45 0.84 32.76
CA SER A 26 24.42 2.23 32.31
C SER A 26 25.77 2.97 32.35
N ILE A 27 25.95 3.94 31.44
CA ILE A 27 26.60 5.25 31.70
C ILE A 27 26.07 6.29 30.70
N ASP A 28 25.62 7.45 31.20
CA ASP A 28 25.24 8.62 30.40
C ASP A 28 26.45 9.28 29.75
N LYS A 29 26.41 9.53 28.42
CA LYS A 29 27.17 10.63 27.77
C LYS A 29 26.39 11.24 26.59
N LYS A 30 25.97 12.50 26.75
CA LYS A 30 25.51 13.36 25.64
C LYS A 30 26.69 13.71 24.71
N PRO A 31 26.49 13.76 23.38
CA PRO A 31 27.30 14.58 22.49
C PRO A 31 26.68 15.98 22.33
N ASN A 32 27.52 17.00 22.26
CA ASN A 32 27.10 18.39 22.02
C ASN A 32 26.79 18.61 20.53
N PHE A 33 25.69 19.30 20.22
CA PHE A 33 25.51 19.93 18.90
C PHE A 33 25.80 21.43 19.00
N SER A 34 26.75 21.90 18.20
CA SER A 34 27.06 23.33 18.03
C SER A 34 26.15 23.97 16.99
N HIS A 35 25.63 25.16 17.29
CA HIS A 35 24.76 25.92 16.39
C HIS A 35 25.44 26.28 15.06
N GLY A 36 24.69 26.13 13.97
CA GLY A 36 24.94 26.80 12.69
C GLY A 36 23.69 27.57 12.28
N SER A 37 23.71 28.89 12.43
CA SER A 37 22.57 29.77 12.15
C SER A 37 22.55 30.22 10.69
N GLY A 38 21.44 30.00 9.99
CA GLY A 38 21.14 30.60 8.68
C GLY A 38 19.64 30.84 8.57
N ALA A 39 19.23 32.11 8.67
CA ALA A 39 17.82 32.50 8.53
C ALA A 39 17.47 32.73 7.05
N PRO A 40 16.26 32.36 6.59
CA PRO A 40 15.81 32.62 5.23
C PRO A 40 15.32 34.07 5.04
N GLU A 41 15.44 34.54 3.81
CA GLU A 41 15.11 35.89 3.36
C GLU A 41 13.59 36.11 3.28
N GLN A 42 13.11 37.26 3.73
CA GLN A 42 11.68 37.62 3.72
C GLN A 42 11.29 38.32 2.43
N CYS A 43 10.17 37.90 1.82
CA CYS A 43 9.43 38.69 0.83
C CYS A 43 7.97 38.80 1.26
N GLN A 44 7.49 40.04 1.42
CA GLN A 44 6.08 40.36 1.68
C GLN A 44 5.27 40.43 0.36
N PRO A 45 3.95 40.25 0.41
CA PRO A 45 3.09 40.32 -0.77
C PRO A 45 2.64 41.75 -1.08
N ASP A 46 2.55 42.08 -2.37
CA ASP A 46 1.89 43.30 -2.85
C ASP A 46 0.55 42.96 -3.52
N VAL A 47 -0.47 43.77 -3.23
CA VAL A 47 -1.85 43.61 -3.73
C VAL A 47 -2.15 44.75 -4.71
N SER A 48 -2.60 44.44 -5.92
CA SER A 48 -3.52 45.35 -6.65
C SER A 48 -4.31 44.62 -7.75
N GLU A 49 -5.54 45.09 -7.95
CA GLU A 49 -6.52 44.52 -8.87
C GLU A 49 -6.18 44.79 -10.35
N LYS A 50 -6.70 43.92 -11.24
CA LYS A 50 -7.74 44.34 -12.20
C LYS A 50 -8.37 43.16 -12.94
N ALA A 51 -9.70 43.06 -12.85
CA ALA A 51 -10.48 42.24 -13.75
C ALA A 51 -10.51 42.88 -15.15
N HIS A 52 -10.31 42.07 -16.19
CA HIS A 52 -10.66 42.45 -17.55
C HIS A 52 -11.33 41.29 -18.27
N ASP A 53 -12.66 41.38 -18.33
CA ASP A 53 -13.51 40.57 -19.18
C ASP A 53 -13.20 40.85 -20.67
N LYS A 54 -12.98 39.79 -21.44
CA LYS A 54 -12.87 39.82 -22.92
C LYS A 54 -13.43 38.54 -23.52
N SER A 55 -14.69 38.63 -23.91
CA SER A 55 -15.30 37.74 -24.90
C SER A 55 -14.48 37.69 -26.19
N TYR A 56 -14.21 36.49 -26.70
CA TYR A 56 -13.60 36.29 -28.01
C TYR A 56 -14.70 36.06 -29.04
N GLU A 57 -14.95 37.05 -29.91
CA GLU A 57 -15.76 36.88 -31.11
C GLU A 57 -15.09 35.90 -32.08
N ILE A 58 -15.83 34.90 -32.54
CA ILE A 58 -15.41 34.04 -33.65
C ILE A 58 -15.58 34.82 -34.96
N LYS A 59 -14.48 35.30 -35.54
CA LYS A 59 -14.47 35.75 -36.94
C LYS A 59 -14.07 34.60 -37.85
N GLU A 60 -15.03 34.13 -38.65
CA GLU A 60 -14.76 33.18 -39.74
C GLU A 60 -13.91 33.85 -40.83
N SER A 61 -12.60 33.63 -40.81
CA SER A 61 -11.75 33.83 -41.98
C SER A 61 -11.85 32.61 -42.89
N ARG A 62 -12.55 32.74 -44.02
CA ARG A 62 -12.50 31.76 -45.11
C ARG A 62 -11.09 31.74 -45.69
N ASP A 63 -10.34 30.68 -45.44
CA ASP A 63 -9.07 30.43 -46.11
C ASP A 63 -9.03 29.01 -46.70
N SER A 64 -8.50 28.88 -47.90
CA SER A 64 -8.67 27.70 -48.75
C SER A 64 -7.71 26.57 -48.38
N GLY A 65 -8.11 25.72 -47.44
CA GLY A 65 -7.35 24.55 -47.03
C GLY A 65 -7.27 23.47 -48.12
N GLY A 66 -6.06 23.18 -48.61
CA GLY A 66 -5.79 22.07 -49.54
C GLY A 66 -6.05 20.67 -48.93
N PRO A 67 -6.05 19.60 -49.76
CA PRO A 67 -6.55 18.28 -49.37
C PRO A 67 -5.86 17.61 -48.17
N TYR A 68 -4.64 18.01 -47.83
CA TYR A 68 -3.94 17.53 -46.63
C TYR A 68 -4.58 17.99 -45.30
N SER A 69 -5.29 19.12 -45.28
CA SER A 69 -5.99 19.63 -44.07
C SER A 69 -7.16 18.72 -43.67
N LEU A 70 -7.95 18.30 -44.67
CA LEU A 70 -9.13 17.47 -44.46
C LEU A 70 -8.79 16.05 -44.00
N LEU A 71 -7.68 15.46 -44.47
CA LEU A 71 -7.20 14.16 -44.01
C LEU A 71 -6.79 14.19 -42.53
N ALA A 72 -6.00 15.18 -42.11
CA ALA A 72 -5.60 15.33 -40.71
C ALA A 72 -6.79 15.60 -39.77
N ALA A 73 -7.80 16.35 -40.24
CA ALA A 73 -9.06 16.54 -39.52
C ALA A 73 -9.88 15.23 -39.44
N ALA A 74 -9.99 14.48 -40.53
CA ALA A 74 -10.71 13.21 -40.58
C ALA A 74 -10.07 12.13 -39.68
N GLU A 75 -8.73 12.04 -39.63
CA GLU A 75 -8.01 11.15 -38.72
C GLU A 75 -8.20 11.55 -37.25
N LYS A 76 -8.19 12.84 -36.93
CA LYS A 76 -8.51 13.32 -35.57
C LYS A 76 -9.96 12.97 -35.20
N HIS A 77 -10.92 13.21 -36.09
CA HIS A 77 -12.33 12.86 -35.86
C HIS A 77 -12.56 11.35 -35.75
N SER A 78 -11.86 10.51 -36.53
CA SER A 78 -12.00 9.04 -36.44
C SER A 78 -11.38 8.51 -35.14
N LYS A 79 -10.18 8.97 -34.76
CA LYS A 79 -9.57 8.65 -33.45
C LYS A 79 -10.44 9.09 -32.27
N PHE A 80 -11.04 10.28 -32.34
CA PHE A 80 -11.91 10.80 -31.27
C PHE A 80 -13.23 10.03 -31.18
N ARG A 81 -13.80 9.61 -32.32
CA ARG A 81 -14.99 8.73 -32.37
C ARG A 81 -14.67 7.33 -31.84
N GLY A 82 -13.52 6.77 -32.19
CA GLY A 82 -13.01 5.51 -31.65
C GLY A 82 -12.89 5.52 -30.13
N LYS A 83 -12.15 6.49 -29.56
CA LYS A 83 -11.99 6.64 -28.10
C LYS A 83 -13.33 6.76 -27.35
N ARG A 84 -14.32 7.48 -27.89
CA ARG A 84 -15.66 7.57 -27.28
C ARG A 84 -16.41 6.23 -27.30
N GLN A 85 -16.30 5.47 -28.38
CA GLN A 85 -16.98 4.19 -28.54
C GLN A 85 -16.35 3.10 -27.65
N GLU A 86 -15.02 3.12 -27.53
CA GLU A 86 -14.25 2.28 -26.61
C GLU A 86 -14.58 2.56 -25.14
N ALA A 87 -14.55 3.84 -24.71
CA ALA A 87 -14.95 4.23 -23.35
C ALA A 87 -16.40 3.82 -23.02
N SER A 88 -17.33 3.97 -23.96
CA SER A 88 -18.72 3.52 -23.76
C SER A 88 -18.84 2.00 -23.58
N SER A 89 -17.91 1.23 -24.16
CA SER A 89 -17.88 -0.23 -24.06
C SER A 89 -17.26 -0.70 -22.74
N GLN A 90 -16.18 -0.04 -22.30
CA GLN A 90 -15.52 -0.30 -21.01
C GLN A 90 -16.45 -0.01 -19.82
N ARG A 91 -17.22 1.10 -19.86
CA ARG A 91 -18.29 1.41 -18.90
C ARG A 91 -19.32 0.28 -18.76
N ILE A 92 -19.75 -0.33 -19.88
CA ILE A 92 -20.71 -1.45 -19.86
C ILE A 92 -20.07 -2.71 -19.25
N ILE A 93 -18.80 -3.00 -19.56
CA ILE A 93 -18.07 -4.13 -19.00
C ILE A 93 -17.94 -3.99 -17.48
N MET A 94 -17.54 -2.81 -17.01
CA MET A 94 -17.38 -2.52 -15.59
C MET A 94 -18.69 -2.66 -14.81
N ARG A 95 -19.79 -2.06 -15.29
CA ARG A 95 -21.11 -2.18 -14.64
C ARG A 95 -21.55 -3.65 -14.52
N LYS A 96 -21.45 -4.42 -15.61
CA LYS A 96 -21.78 -5.86 -15.61
C LYS A 96 -20.91 -6.68 -14.67
N LEU A 97 -19.66 -6.26 -14.44
CA LEU A 97 -18.76 -6.91 -13.48
C LEU A 97 -19.18 -6.61 -12.05
N LEU A 98 -19.50 -5.35 -11.73
CA LEU A 98 -19.99 -4.95 -10.41
C LEU A 98 -21.35 -5.60 -10.07
N GLU A 99 -22.25 -5.75 -11.04
CA GLU A 99 -23.50 -6.51 -10.90
C GLU A 99 -23.23 -7.97 -10.52
N LYS A 100 -22.30 -8.65 -11.21
CA LYS A 100 -21.92 -10.05 -10.91
C LYS A 100 -21.22 -10.22 -9.55
N LEU A 101 -20.53 -9.19 -9.08
CA LEU A 101 -19.90 -9.17 -7.76
C LEU A 101 -20.84 -8.69 -6.64
N GLY A 102 -22.09 -8.33 -6.93
CA GLY A 102 -23.00 -7.73 -5.93
C GLY A 102 -22.54 -6.36 -5.41
N LEU A 103 -21.62 -5.69 -6.11
CA LEU A 103 -21.02 -4.41 -5.72
C LEU A 103 -21.68 -3.20 -6.38
N ALA A 104 -22.63 -3.39 -7.31
CA ALA A 104 -23.20 -2.32 -8.12
C ALA A 104 -23.80 -1.15 -7.30
N GLU A 105 -24.43 -1.40 -6.16
CA GLU A 105 -24.97 -0.33 -5.30
C GLU A 105 -23.89 0.43 -4.51
N TYR A 106 -22.76 -0.21 -4.25
CA TYR A 106 -21.64 0.35 -3.49
C TYR A 106 -20.70 1.19 -4.35
N TYR A 107 -20.87 1.19 -5.67
CA TYR A 107 -20.10 2.08 -6.55
C TYR A 107 -20.31 3.56 -6.21
N ASP A 108 -21.57 3.95 -5.96
CA ASP A 108 -21.94 5.31 -5.57
C ASP A 108 -22.02 5.47 -4.04
N LYS A 109 -22.66 4.52 -3.33
CA LYS A 109 -22.87 4.61 -1.86
C LYS A 109 -21.60 4.43 -1.02
N LYS A 110 -20.62 3.71 -1.57
CA LYS A 110 -19.42 3.16 -0.91
C LYS A 110 -19.69 2.12 0.20
N LEU A 111 -18.86 1.08 0.23
CA LEU A 111 -18.69 0.16 1.34
C LEU A 111 -17.93 0.88 2.46
N THR A 112 -18.45 0.80 3.67
CA THR A 112 -17.83 1.43 4.84
C THR A 112 -17.03 0.45 5.67
N LEU A 113 -16.07 0.99 6.42
CA LEU A 113 -15.32 0.24 7.42
C LEU A 113 -16.24 -0.49 8.43
N HIS A 114 -17.32 0.16 8.86
CA HIS A 114 -18.30 -0.42 9.78
C HIS A 114 -18.98 -1.66 9.20
N THR A 115 -19.34 -1.63 7.92
CA THR A 115 -19.97 -2.78 7.22
C THR A 115 -19.04 -3.99 7.19
N VAL A 116 -17.74 -3.79 6.98
CA VAL A 116 -16.76 -4.89 6.84
C VAL A 116 -16.30 -5.45 8.19
N LEU A 117 -16.28 -4.63 9.25
CA LEU A 117 -15.91 -5.06 10.61
C LEU A 117 -17.09 -5.50 11.47
N GLN A 118 -18.30 -5.58 10.92
CA GLN A 118 -19.48 -6.04 11.65
C GLN A 118 -19.31 -7.49 12.11
N ILE A 119 -19.41 -7.72 13.42
CA ILE A 119 -19.36 -9.06 14.01
C ILE A 119 -20.76 -9.68 13.95
N ASP A 120 -20.86 -10.79 13.21
CA ASP A 120 -22.06 -11.60 13.05
C ASP A 120 -21.79 -13.10 13.34
N LYS A 121 -22.80 -13.96 13.16
CA LYS A 121 -22.66 -15.41 13.37
C LYS A 121 -21.72 -16.08 12.36
N ASN A 122 -21.53 -15.45 11.19
CA ASN A 122 -20.73 -15.98 10.09
C ASN A 122 -19.28 -15.47 10.13
N SER A 123 -18.94 -14.58 11.06
CA SER A 123 -17.64 -13.92 11.15
C SER A 123 -16.48 -14.86 11.48
N ILE A 124 -16.75 -16.02 12.10
CA ILE A 124 -15.73 -16.96 12.58
C ILE A 124 -15.47 -18.12 11.59
N THR A 125 -16.38 -18.38 10.66
CA THR A 125 -16.30 -19.51 9.71
C THR A 125 -16.06 -19.04 8.27
N ASP A 126 -15.14 -19.66 7.53
CA ASP A 126 -15.09 -19.49 6.07
C ASP A 126 -16.35 -20.15 5.49
N VAL A 127 -17.38 -19.34 5.21
CA VAL A 127 -18.60 -19.79 4.55
C VAL A 127 -18.22 -20.17 3.10
N PRO A 128 -18.61 -21.36 2.60
CA PRO A 128 -18.29 -21.76 1.24
C PRO A 128 -18.92 -20.78 0.23
N VAL A 129 -18.16 -20.40 -0.80
CA VAL A 129 -18.63 -19.49 -1.85
C VAL A 129 -19.70 -20.19 -2.67
N GLN A 130 -20.90 -19.63 -2.68
CA GLN A 130 -22.02 -20.14 -3.47
C GLN A 130 -22.23 -19.33 -4.76
N SER A 131 -21.68 -18.11 -4.81
CA SER A 131 -21.90 -17.14 -5.89
C SER A 131 -20.70 -16.20 -6.10
N LEU A 132 -20.58 -15.59 -7.28
CA LEU A 132 -19.56 -14.57 -7.54
C LEU A 132 -19.74 -13.31 -6.67
N SER A 133 -20.95 -13.05 -6.18
CA SER A 133 -21.26 -11.99 -5.22
C SER A 133 -20.64 -12.21 -3.84
N ASP A 134 -20.22 -13.43 -3.49
CA ASP A 134 -19.54 -13.69 -2.20
C ASP A 134 -18.03 -13.40 -2.28
N LEU A 135 -17.44 -13.34 -3.48
CA LEU A 135 -15.99 -13.14 -3.65
C LEU A 135 -15.44 -11.84 -3.03
N PRO A 136 -16.10 -10.66 -3.17
CA PRO A 136 -15.65 -9.44 -2.50
C PRO A 136 -15.64 -9.58 -0.98
N TRP A 137 -16.69 -10.18 -0.41
CA TRP A 137 -16.83 -10.37 1.02
C TRP A 137 -15.81 -11.38 1.57
N LEU A 138 -15.58 -12.47 0.85
CA LEU A 138 -14.53 -13.44 1.20
C LEU A 138 -13.14 -12.80 1.14
N PHE A 139 -12.83 -12.07 0.07
CA PHE A 139 -11.56 -11.33 -0.06
C PHE A 139 -11.35 -10.37 1.11
N LEU A 140 -12.34 -9.52 1.39
CA LEU A 140 -12.30 -8.57 2.51
C LEU A 140 -12.12 -9.29 3.85
N LYS A 141 -12.92 -10.32 4.13
CA LYS A 141 -12.87 -11.06 5.39
C LYS A 141 -11.52 -11.74 5.60
N ARG A 142 -11.01 -12.46 4.59
CA ARG A 142 -9.70 -13.11 4.62
C ARG A 142 -8.56 -12.09 4.79
N LEU A 143 -8.67 -10.93 4.14
CA LEU A 143 -7.73 -9.82 4.27
C LEU A 143 -7.72 -9.24 5.69
N MET A 144 -8.88 -9.03 6.32
CA MET A 144 -8.96 -8.55 7.71
C MET A 144 -8.34 -9.54 8.70
N MET A 145 -8.50 -10.85 8.45
CA MET A 145 -7.88 -11.96 9.18
C MET A 145 -6.40 -12.21 8.81
N LEU A 146 -5.81 -11.41 7.92
CA LEU A 146 -4.42 -11.54 7.45
C LEU A 146 -4.07 -12.89 6.81
N GLN A 147 -5.04 -13.58 6.19
CA GLN A 147 -4.79 -14.84 5.52
C GLN A 147 -3.98 -14.64 4.21
N ARG A 148 -2.89 -15.40 4.03
CA ARG A 148 -2.08 -15.40 2.79
C ARG A 148 -2.90 -15.79 1.54
N THR A 149 -3.96 -16.57 1.72
CA THR A 149 -4.89 -17.03 0.67
C THR A 149 -5.97 -16.00 0.33
N ALA A 150 -5.98 -14.80 0.91
CA ALA A 150 -7.06 -13.83 0.71
C ALA A 150 -7.32 -13.44 -0.76
N ARG A 151 -6.28 -13.44 -1.61
CA ARG A 151 -6.41 -13.20 -3.07
C ARG A 151 -6.85 -14.43 -3.89
N SER A 152 -6.94 -15.62 -3.29
CA SER A 152 -7.48 -16.80 -3.96
C SER A 152 -9.00 -16.69 -4.07
N VAL A 153 -9.47 -16.56 -5.31
CA VAL A 153 -10.89 -16.49 -5.69
C VAL A 153 -11.41 -17.85 -6.20
N LYS A 154 -10.71 -18.95 -5.88
CA LYS A 154 -11.16 -20.30 -6.23
C LYS A 154 -12.34 -20.70 -5.34
N CYS A 155 -13.51 -20.88 -5.95
CA CYS A 155 -14.70 -21.41 -5.30
C CYS A 155 -14.60 -22.94 -5.21
N SER A 156 -14.26 -23.48 -4.04
CA SER A 156 -14.28 -24.94 -3.81
C SER A 156 -15.72 -25.42 -3.58
N LEU A 157 -16.44 -25.74 -4.65
CA LEU A 157 -17.65 -26.56 -4.58
C LEU A 157 -17.28 -28.04 -4.68
N THR A 158 -16.86 -28.61 -3.55
CA THR A 158 -16.68 -30.06 -3.38
C THR A 158 -17.14 -30.46 -1.97
N ASP A 159 -18.44 -30.41 -1.75
CA ASP A 159 -19.07 -31.14 -0.64
C ASP A 159 -19.59 -32.48 -1.19
N GLY A 160 -18.93 -33.57 -0.78
CA GLY A 160 -19.54 -34.91 -0.67
C GLY A 160 -19.88 -35.70 -1.93
N THR A 161 -18.87 -36.31 -2.56
CA THR A 161 -18.95 -37.72 -3.00
C THR A 161 -17.59 -38.40 -2.81
N GLU A 162 -17.53 -39.34 -1.88
CA GLU A 162 -16.52 -40.40 -1.91
C GLU A 162 -16.85 -41.37 -3.06
N ASP A 163 -15.82 -42.05 -3.58
CA ASP A 163 -15.89 -43.13 -4.58
C ASP A 163 -16.55 -42.86 -5.95
N SER A 164 -15.72 -42.47 -6.92
CA SER A 164 -15.78 -43.03 -8.28
C SER A 164 -14.37 -43.21 -8.86
N ASP A 165 -13.95 -44.47 -8.97
CA ASP A 165 -12.72 -44.88 -9.67
C ASP A 165 -12.75 -44.44 -11.14
N TRP A 166 -11.63 -43.92 -11.65
CA TRP A 166 -11.27 -43.75 -13.07
C TRP A 166 -12.40 -43.46 -14.07
N ASP A 167 -12.64 -42.19 -14.41
CA ASP A 167 -13.17 -41.83 -15.73
C ASP A 167 -12.59 -40.51 -16.28
N ASP A 168 -11.98 -40.65 -17.46
CA ASP A 168 -11.60 -39.70 -18.52
C ASP A 168 -11.20 -38.24 -18.19
N ASP A 169 -9.93 -37.89 -18.48
CA ASP A 169 -9.42 -36.52 -18.65
C ASP A 169 -9.95 -35.88 -19.97
N GLN A 170 -11.25 -36.00 -20.25
CA GLN A 170 -11.89 -35.27 -21.34
C GLN A 170 -12.50 -33.97 -20.84
N GLU A 171 -12.09 -32.88 -21.49
CA GLU A 171 -12.58 -31.52 -21.32
C GLU A 171 -14.11 -31.46 -21.50
N SER A 172 -14.86 -31.66 -20.42
CA SER A 172 -16.20 -31.09 -20.36
C SER A 172 -16.02 -29.58 -20.25
N GLU A 173 -16.26 -28.86 -21.35
CA GLU A 173 -16.67 -27.44 -21.33
C GLU A 173 -18.08 -27.31 -20.70
N SER A 174 -18.27 -27.94 -19.52
CA SER A 174 -19.40 -27.70 -18.65
C SER A 174 -19.19 -26.36 -17.98
N ASP A 175 -20.22 -25.51 -18.03
CA ASP A 175 -20.26 -24.07 -17.71
C ASP A 175 -20.04 -23.79 -16.20
N SER A 176 -18.90 -24.24 -15.70
CA SER A 176 -18.57 -24.46 -14.29
C SER A 176 -18.06 -23.19 -13.61
N LEU A 177 -18.99 -22.25 -13.44
CA LEU A 177 -18.86 -20.98 -12.70
C LEU A 177 -17.77 -20.04 -13.23
N GLN A 178 -18.22 -18.93 -13.81
CA GLN A 178 -17.40 -17.87 -14.40
C GLN A 178 -16.38 -17.27 -13.42
N THR A 179 -15.22 -17.89 -13.31
CA THR A 179 -14.10 -17.42 -12.49
C THR A 179 -13.66 -16.01 -12.92
N MET A 180 -13.26 -15.20 -11.94
CA MET A 180 -12.85 -13.80 -12.12
C MET A 180 -11.35 -13.67 -11.89
N ASN A 181 -10.68 -12.74 -12.59
CA ASN A 181 -9.28 -12.44 -12.27
C ASN A 181 -9.22 -11.79 -10.86
N PRO A 182 -8.31 -12.23 -9.97
CA PRO A 182 -8.18 -11.66 -8.62
C PRO A 182 -8.01 -10.14 -8.61
N LEU A 183 -7.33 -9.58 -9.63
CA LEU A 183 -7.10 -8.14 -9.76
C LEU A 183 -8.37 -7.37 -10.15
N ASP A 184 -9.29 -7.97 -10.91
CA ASP A 184 -10.57 -7.33 -11.19
C ASP A 184 -11.45 -7.26 -9.94
N VAL A 185 -11.45 -8.31 -9.11
CA VAL A 185 -12.14 -8.29 -7.80
C VAL A 185 -11.51 -7.25 -6.89
N LEU A 186 -10.17 -7.19 -6.83
CA LEU A 186 -9.43 -6.18 -6.09
C LEU A 186 -9.80 -4.75 -6.51
N THR A 187 -9.70 -4.43 -7.82
CA THR A 187 -10.05 -3.12 -8.37
C THR A 187 -11.51 -2.77 -8.13
N ALA A 188 -12.44 -3.73 -8.28
CA ALA A 188 -13.85 -3.52 -8.01
C ALA A 188 -14.12 -3.17 -6.55
N VAL A 189 -13.53 -3.90 -5.59
CA VAL A 189 -13.68 -3.62 -4.16
C VAL A 189 -13.13 -2.23 -3.83
N PHE A 190 -11.91 -1.89 -4.27
CA PHE A 190 -11.31 -0.58 -4.05
C PHE A 190 -12.18 0.57 -4.57
N LEU A 191 -12.70 0.48 -5.80
CA LEU A 191 -13.57 1.51 -6.39
C LEU A 191 -14.91 1.64 -5.65
N CYS A 192 -15.39 0.57 -5.03
CA CYS A 192 -16.64 0.52 -4.26
C CYS A 192 -16.44 0.73 -2.75
N SER A 193 -15.24 1.07 -2.27
CA SER A 193 -14.95 1.33 -0.85
C SER A 193 -14.81 2.82 -0.53
N ASP A 194 -15.10 3.21 0.72
CA ASP A 194 -14.77 4.53 1.24
C ASP A 194 -13.26 4.68 1.54
N SER A 195 -12.80 5.90 1.79
CA SER A 195 -11.38 6.21 2.00
C SER A 195 -10.78 5.52 3.24
N PHE A 196 -11.57 5.31 4.29
CA PHE A 196 -11.15 4.60 5.51
C PHE A 196 -10.97 3.09 5.27
N LEU A 197 -11.90 2.46 4.55
CA LEU A 197 -11.82 1.07 4.18
C LEU A 197 -10.69 0.83 3.17
N GLN A 198 -10.48 1.72 2.21
CA GLN A 198 -9.32 1.68 1.30
C GLN A 198 -7.99 1.73 2.06
N GLN A 199 -7.87 2.64 3.05
CA GLN A 199 -6.69 2.76 3.91
C GLN A 199 -6.45 1.48 4.72
N LEU A 200 -7.49 0.92 5.36
CA LEU A 200 -7.37 -0.36 6.07
C LEU A 200 -7.01 -1.51 5.13
N MET A 201 -7.58 -1.56 3.93
CA MET A 201 -7.28 -2.58 2.93
C MET A 201 -5.81 -2.51 2.49
N ILE A 202 -5.27 -1.33 2.15
CA ILE A 202 -3.85 -1.17 1.83
C ILE A 202 -2.96 -1.58 3.01
N MET A 203 -3.29 -1.17 4.25
CA MET A 203 -2.53 -1.57 5.43
C MET A 203 -2.51 -3.09 5.63
N LYS A 204 -3.68 -3.76 5.51
CA LYS A 204 -3.79 -5.22 5.62
C LYS A 204 -3.09 -5.96 4.49
N MET A 205 -3.19 -5.48 3.24
CA MET A 205 -2.48 -6.04 2.09
C MET A 205 -0.97 -5.96 2.28
N SER A 206 -0.49 -4.81 2.79
CA SER A 206 0.91 -4.56 3.13
C SER A 206 1.42 -5.49 4.25
N MET A 207 0.58 -5.87 5.21
CA MET A 207 0.87 -6.90 6.23
C MET A 207 0.88 -8.32 5.64
N CYS A 208 -0.02 -8.63 4.70
CA CYS A 208 -0.02 -9.90 3.96
C CYS A 208 1.10 -10.02 2.91
N GLN A 209 1.98 -9.02 2.78
CA GLN A 209 3.04 -8.95 1.75
C GLN A 209 2.50 -8.99 0.32
N PHE A 210 1.28 -8.46 0.11
CA PHE A 210 0.70 -8.29 -1.21
C PHE A 210 1.11 -6.93 -1.78
N ALA A 211 1.27 -6.85 -3.09
CA ALA A 211 1.39 -5.56 -3.77
C ALA A 211 0.07 -4.76 -3.63
N VAL A 212 0.17 -3.48 -3.30
CA VAL A 212 -0.96 -2.57 -3.05
C VAL A 212 -1.21 -1.66 -4.28
N PRO A 213 -2.43 -1.17 -4.53
CA PRO A 213 -2.66 -0.22 -5.62
C PRO A 213 -1.91 1.11 -5.37
N LEU A 214 -1.05 1.52 -6.31
CA LEU A 214 -0.45 2.85 -6.37
C LEU A 214 -1.27 3.76 -7.29
N LEU A 215 -1.51 3.33 -8.53
CA LEU A 215 -2.45 3.97 -9.46
C LEU A 215 -3.64 3.04 -9.67
N LEU A 216 -4.81 3.44 -9.18
CA LEU A 216 -6.08 2.73 -9.36
C LEU A 216 -6.79 3.23 -10.63
N PRO A 217 -7.08 2.36 -11.62
CA PRO A 217 -7.81 2.75 -12.82
C PRO A 217 -9.32 2.73 -12.57
N ASN A 218 -10.06 3.66 -13.17
CA ASN A 218 -11.51 3.65 -13.21
C ASN A 218 -12.01 3.58 -14.67
N SER A 219 -12.50 2.42 -15.09
CA SER A 219 -12.95 2.17 -16.45
C SER A 219 -14.28 2.83 -16.82
N ASP A 220 -15.04 3.38 -15.85
CA ASP A 220 -16.34 4.02 -16.12
C ASP A 220 -16.18 5.41 -16.75
N ASN A 221 -15.13 6.13 -16.34
CA ASN A 221 -14.86 7.52 -16.71
C ASN A 221 -13.43 7.73 -17.26
N ASN A 222 -12.64 6.65 -17.39
CA ASN A 222 -11.24 6.66 -17.83
C ASN A 222 -10.34 7.56 -16.97
N GLN A 223 -10.65 7.66 -15.67
CA GLN A 223 -9.81 8.34 -14.68
C GLN A 223 -8.80 7.38 -14.05
N ILE A 224 -7.76 7.96 -13.46
CA ILE A 224 -6.71 7.26 -12.72
C ILE A 224 -6.55 8.02 -11.40
N THR A 225 -6.49 7.30 -10.29
CA THR A 225 -6.28 7.88 -8.96
C THR A 225 -5.00 7.34 -8.34
N LEU A 226 -4.11 8.23 -7.91
CA LEU A 226 -2.98 7.92 -7.04
C LEU A 226 -3.49 7.71 -5.61
N MET A 227 -3.15 6.58 -5.01
CA MET A 227 -3.61 6.16 -3.68
C MET A 227 -2.66 6.64 -2.56
N LEU A 228 -2.51 7.95 -2.37
CA LEU A 228 -1.66 8.55 -1.33
C LEU A 228 -2.29 8.41 0.06
N TRP A 229 -3.54 8.85 0.23
CA TRP A 229 -4.29 8.83 1.48
C TRP A 229 -4.40 7.41 2.03
N ALA A 230 -4.77 6.46 1.17
CA ALA A 230 -4.87 5.06 1.54
C ALA A 230 -3.50 4.43 1.93
N MET A 231 -2.36 5.05 1.57
CA MET A 231 -1.02 4.63 2.01
C MET A 231 -0.50 5.33 3.28
N ARG A 232 -1.19 6.35 3.82
CA ARG A 232 -0.70 7.15 4.97
C ARG A 232 -0.35 6.33 6.21
N ASP A 233 -1.11 5.25 6.45
CA ASP A 233 -0.95 4.36 7.60
C ASP A 233 0.00 3.18 7.36
N VAL A 234 0.60 3.07 6.16
CA VAL A 234 1.58 2.02 5.86
C VAL A 234 2.92 2.35 6.52
N VAL A 235 3.07 1.86 7.74
CA VAL A 235 4.35 1.82 8.44
C VAL A 235 5.12 0.55 8.06
N LYS A 236 6.41 0.69 7.77
CA LYS A 236 7.33 -0.42 7.53
C LYS A 236 8.51 -0.37 8.48
N ILE A 237 8.97 -1.55 8.90
CA ILE A 237 10.15 -1.75 9.74
C ILE A 237 11.19 -2.50 8.91
N TYR A 238 12.43 -2.01 8.91
CA TYR A 238 13.54 -2.63 8.18
C TYR A 238 14.90 -2.26 8.82
N ARG A 239 15.97 -2.96 8.42
CA ARG A 239 17.34 -2.69 8.88
C ARG A 239 18.25 -2.48 7.67
N PRO A 240 18.53 -1.22 7.28
CA PRO A 240 19.46 -0.95 6.21
C PRO A 240 20.91 -1.23 6.65
N HIS A 241 21.79 -1.54 5.70
CA HIS A 241 23.18 -1.92 5.96
C HIS A 241 24.06 -0.73 6.40
N SER A 242 23.52 0.48 6.33
CA SER A 242 24.10 1.71 6.86
C SER A 242 24.05 1.80 8.39
N LEU A 243 23.18 1.03 9.06
CA LEU A 243 23.19 0.92 10.53
C LEU A 243 24.36 0.04 11.02
N SER A 244 25.13 0.58 11.97
CA SER A 244 26.26 -0.11 12.60
C SER A 244 25.87 -0.98 13.80
N ASP A 245 24.75 -0.67 14.45
CA ASP A 245 24.21 -1.44 15.58
C ASP A 245 23.32 -2.60 15.06
N PRO A 246 23.67 -3.87 15.34
CA PRO A 246 22.91 -5.03 14.89
C PRO A 246 21.53 -5.17 15.56
N SER A 247 21.23 -4.38 16.60
CA SER A 247 19.92 -4.33 17.24
C SER A 247 19.02 -3.22 16.67
N ALA A 248 19.59 -2.14 16.14
CA ALA A 248 18.86 -1.00 15.61
C ALA A 248 18.00 -1.36 14.38
N PHE A 249 16.91 -0.63 14.18
CA PHE A 249 16.04 -0.73 13.02
C PHE A 249 15.47 0.65 12.68
N VAL A 250 15.02 0.82 11.44
CA VAL A 250 14.25 1.98 10.99
C VAL A 250 12.77 1.60 11.00
N GLU A 251 11.93 2.49 11.53
CA GLU A 251 10.48 2.39 11.44
C GLU A 251 9.93 3.70 10.87
N GLU A 252 9.34 3.66 9.68
CA GLU A 252 8.85 4.86 8.98
C GLU A 252 7.53 4.61 8.24
N ARG A 253 6.80 5.70 8.00
CA ARG A 253 5.62 5.72 7.12
C ARG A 253 6.07 5.85 5.67
N ILE A 254 5.76 4.85 4.85
CA ILE A 254 6.14 4.80 3.43
C ILE A 254 5.65 6.01 2.64
N ALA A 255 4.51 6.59 3.00
CA ALA A 255 4.01 7.81 2.36
C ALA A 255 4.98 9.01 2.45
N LEU A 256 5.88 9.01 3.44
CA LEU A 256 6.87 10.05 3.72
C LEU A 256 8.31 9.61 3.42
N SER A 257 8.65 8.33 3.51
CA SER A 257 10.01 7.81 3.24
C SER A 257 10.47 8.06 1.80
N GLU A 258 11.68 8.58 1.63
CA GLU A 258 12.30 8.73 0.31
C GLU A 258 12.98 7.43 -0.13
N ILE A 259 12.29 6.67 -0.98
CA ILE A 259 12.73 5.34 -1.43
C ILE A 259 12.96 5.37 -2.95
N PRO A 260 14.02 4.73 -3.50
CA PRO A 260 14.18 4.60 -4.94
C PRO A 260 13.06 3.73 -5.51
N LEU A 261 12.30 4.27 -6.46
CA LEU A 261 11.20 3.57 -7.13
C LEU A 261 11.69 2.97 -8.45
N VAL A 262 11.42 1.68 -8.66
CA VAL A 262 11.78 0.97 -9.88
C VAL A 262 10.54 0.37 -10.51
N SER A 263 10.28 0.77 -11.74
CA SER A 263 9.05 0.41 -12.44
C SER A 263 9.26 -0.69 -13.46
N PHE A 264 8.27 -1.57 -13.58
CA PHE A 264 8.28 -2.72 -14.47
C PHE A 264 7.03 -2.66 -15.35
N VAL A 265 7.24 -2.51 -16.66
CA VAL A 265 6.18 -2.26 -17.65
C VAL A 265 6.26 -3.27 -18.80
N ARG A 266 5.21 -3.36 -19.62
CA ARG A 266 5.14 -4.29 -20.77
C ARG A 266 4.76 -3.56 -22.05
N LEU A 267 5.43 -3.90 -23.14
CA LEU A 267 5.19 -3.43 -24.51
C LEU A 267 4.97 -4.65 -25.42
N GLY A 268 3.73 -4.90 -25.84
CA GLY A 268 3.37 -6.07 -26.65
C GLY A 268 3.28 -7.38 -25.87
N ARG A 269 3.18 -8.50 -26.60
CA ARG A 269 3.06 -9.85 -26.05
C ARG A 269 4.44 -10.46 -25.83
N CYS A 270 4.88 -10.49 -24.57
CA CYS A 270 6.15 -11.09 -24.18
C CYS A 270 5.98 -12.56 -23.79
N ASN A 271 6.89 -13.43 -24.25
CA ASN A 271 7.01 -14.82 -23.79
C ASN A 271 7.53 -14.95 -22.34
N ILE A 272 7.89 -13.83 -21.70
CA ILE A 272 8.38 -13.77 -20.32
C ILE A 272 7.30 -13.19 -19.42
N SER A 273 6.88 -13.95 -18.41
CA SER A 273 5.92 -13.53 -17.39
C SER A 273 6.52 -12.47 -16.45
N LYS A 274 6.25 -11.19 -16.72
CA LYS A 274 6.80 -10.03 -15.97
C LYS A 274 6.58 -10.14 -14.45
N SER A 275 5.35 -10.42 -14.01
CA SER A 275 5.01 -10.49 -12.58
C SER A 275 5.56 -11.73 -11.88
N GLU A 276 5.81 -12.82 -12.61
CA GLU A 276 6.47 -14.00 -12.05
C GLU A 276 7.98 -13.76 -11.88
N ILE A 277 8.64 -13.12 -12.86
CA ILE A 277 10.04 -12.68 -12.72
C ILE A 277 10.17 -11.69 -11.55
N LEU A 278 9.20 -10.79 -11.36
CA LEU A 278 9.16 -9.90 -10.19
C LEU A 278 9.10 -10.67 -8.86
N ASN A 279 8.22 -11.67 -8.73
CA ASN A 279 8.14 -12.46 -7.50
C ASN A 279 9.47 -13.21 -7.24
N LYS A 280 10.13 -13.74 -8.29
CA LYS A 280 11.44 -14.39 -8.19
C LYS A 280 12.58 -13.42 -7.84
N LEU A 281 12.52 -12.17 -8.33
CA LEU A 281 13.55 -11.13 -8.15
C LEU A 281 13.67 -10.57 -6.73
N PHE A 282 12.59 -10.65 -5.95
CA PHE A 282 12.55 -10.07 -4.60
C PHE A 282 12.19 -11.09 -3.50
N SER A 283 11.92 -12.35 -3.85
CA SER A 283 11.77 -13.44 -2.89
C SER A 283 13.14 -14.00 -2.49
N ASN A 284 13.30 -14.37 -1.21
CA ASN A 284 14.40 -15.23 -0.82
C ASN A 284 14.18 -16.65 -1.40
N PRO A 285 15.23 -17.37 -1.87
CA PRO A 285 15.07 -18.71 -2.45
C PRO A 285 14.40 -19.75 -1.53
N GLN A 286 14.44 -19.52 -0.22
CA GLN A 286 13.83 -20.38 0.81
C GLN A 286 12.38 -19.98 1.16
N GLN A 287 11.93 -18.80 0.72
CA GLN A 287 10.61 -18.22 1.03
C GLN A 287 10.10 -17.49 -0.22
N TYR A 288 9.68 -18.26 -1.22
CA TYR A 288 8.99 -17.74 -2.39
C TYR A 288 7.60 -17.23 -2.01
N ILE A 289 7.30 -15.97 -2.32
CA ILE A 289 6.03 -15.31 -1.95
C ILE A 289 5.48 -14.58 -3.17
N ASP A 290 4.28 -14.96 -3.58
CA ASP A 290 3.58 -14.36 -4.74
C ASP A 290 3.07 -12.95 -4.46
N THR A 291 3.99 -12.00 -4.30
CA THR A 291 3.69 -10.59 -4.03
C THR A 291 2.77 -10.00 -5.09
N PHE A 292 3.07 -10.25 -6.37
CA PHE A 292 2.27 -9.85 -7.53
C PHE A 292 1.52 -11.06 -8.13
N VAL A 293 0.24 -10.89 -8.46
CA VAL A 293 -0.55 -11.92 -9.18
C VAL A 293 0.09 -12.21 -10.55
N HIS A 294 0.23 -13.47 -10.97
CA HIS A 294 0.76 -13.84 -12.30
C HIS A 294 0.00 -15.02 -12.92
N PHE A 295 0.32 -15.38 -14.16
CA PHE A 295 -0.44 -16.36 -14.95
C PHE A 295 -0.64 -17.71 -14.25
N ASN A 296 0.36 -18.18 -13.49
CA ASN A 296 0.32 -19.46 -12.77
C ASN A 296 -0.24 -19.37 -11.33
N THR A 297 -0.74 -18.21 -10.89
CA THR A 297 -1.49 -18.08 -9.62
C THR A 297 -2.97 -18.42 -9.81
N ASP A 298 -3.67 -18.78 -8.73
CA ASP A 298 -5.11 -19.03 -8.72
C ASP A 298 -5.88 -17.96 -9.51
N CYS A 299 -6.56 -18.38 -10.58
CA CYS A 299 -7.35 -17.50 -11.47
C CYS A 299 -6.56 -16.35 -12.14
N GLY A 300 -5.22 -16.37 -12.09
CA GLY A 300 -4.34 -15.34 -12.66
C GLY A 300 -4.16 -15.44 -14.18
N ASN A 301 -4.48 -16.61 -14.77
CA ASN A 301 -4.56 -16.85 -16.21
C ASN A 301 -5.79 -16.22 -16.88
N ILE A 302 -6.83 -15.88 -16.10
CA ILE A 302 -8.08 -15.30 -16.60
C ILE A 302 -7.84 -13.90 -17.14
N SER A 303 -8.41 -13.58 -18.30
CA SER A 303 -8.32 -12.22 -18.85
C SER A 303 -8.94 -11.19 -17.90
N LYS A 304 -8.18 -10.13 -17.65
CA LYS A 304 -8.62 -8.96 -16.90
C LYS A 304 -9.69 -8.20 -17.69
N LYS A 305 -10.54 -7.46 -16.98
CA LYS A 305 -11.69 -6.71 -17.53
C LYS A 305 -11.68 -5.25 -17.12
N ILE A 306 -11.22 -4.92 -15.91
CA ILE A 306 -11.16 -3.55 -15.37
C ILE A 306 -9.80 -3.20 -14.72
N SER A 307 -8.96 -4.20 -14.43
CA SER A 307 -7.67 -4.02 -13.74
C SER A 307 -6.47 -3.81 -14.66
N ASP A 308 -6.65 -3.71 -15.98
CA ASP A 308 -5.60 -3.21 -16.87
C ASP A 308 -5.43 -1.69 -16.69
N GLY A 309 -4.19 -1.20 -16.69
CA GLY A 309 -3.85 0.17 -16.28
C GLY A 309 -3.59 0.35 -14.78
N LEU A 310 -3.83 -0.68 -13.96
CA LEU A 310 -3.46 -0.72 -12.54
C LEU A 310 -1.94 -0.70 -12.39
N VAL A 311 -1.40 0.22 -11.58
CA VAL A 311 -0.03 0.11 -11.08
C VAL A 311 -0.11 -0.42 -9.66
N GLU A 312 0.38 -1.63 -9.43
CA GLU A 312 0.62 -2.13 -8.08
C GLU A 312 2.00 -1.67 -7.58
N MET A 313 2.17 -1.46 -6.28
CA MET A 313 3.45 -1.20 -5.64
C MET A 313 3.73 -2.19 -4.51
N SER A 314 4.98 -2.59 -4.36
CA SER A 314 5.49 -3.32 -3.19
C SER A 314 6.88 -2.79 -2.82
N TRP A 315 7.43 -3.27 -1.70
CA TRP A 315 8.71 -2.80 -1.16
C TRP A 315 9.61 -3.98 -0.82
N TYR A 316 10.83 -3.94 -1.32
CA TYR A 316 11.93 -4.72 -0.76
C TYR A 316 12.47 -4.01 0.48
N LEU A 317 12.58 -4.74 1.58
CA LEU A 317 12.97 -4.23 2.89
C LEU A 317 14.11 -5.11 3.47
N PRO A 318 15.33 -4.59 3.64
CA PRO A 318 16.46 -5.39 4.13
C PRO A 318 16.31 -5.76 5.61
N CYS A 319 16.86 -6.93 5.98
CA CYS A 319 16.91 -7.42 7.36
C CYS A 319 18.24 -7.13 8.09
N GLY A 320 19.22 -6.58 7.36
CA GLY A 320 20.58 -6.25 7.82
C GLY A 320 21.59 -7.40 7.63
N ASN A 321 21.17 -8.53 7.06
CA ASN A 321 22.04 -9.69 6.84
C ASN A 321 22.60 -9.67 5.42
N LYS A 322 23.86 -9.27 5.27
CA LYS A 322 24.58 -9.16 3.98
C LYS A 322 24.67 -10.46 3.17
N ASN A 323 24.39 -11.62 3.78
CA ASN A 323 24.40 -12.92 3.08
C ASN A 323 23.04 -13.30 2.47
N ILE A 324 21.96 -12.60 2.85
CA ILE A 324 20.58 -12.88 2.45
C ILE A 324 19.96 -11.67 1.75
N ASP A 325 20.31 -10.45 2.19
CA ASP A 325 19.75 -9.23 1.64
C ASP A 325 20.21 -8.97 0.19
N VAL A 326 19.23 -8.84 -0.69
CA VAL A 326 19.40 -8.54 -2.12
C VAL A 326 19.82 -7.08 -2.34
N PHE A 327 19.35 -6.17 -1.48
CA PHE A 327 19.66 -4.74 -1.51
C PHE A 327 20.07 -4.26 -0.12
N PRO A 328 21.06 -3.36 0.02
CA PRO A 328 21.51 -2.84 1.32
C PRO A 328 20.56 -1.81 1.93
N GLU A 329 19.65 -1.27 1.12
CA GLU A 329 18.73 -0.17 1.43
C GLU A 329 17.34 -0.54 0.86
N PRO A 330 16.23 0.04 1.37
CA PRO A 330 14.90 -0.27 0.87
C PRO A 330 14.72 0.14 -0.61
N VAL A 331 13.88 -0.61 -1.34
CA VAL A 331 13.57 -0.34 -2.75
C VAL A 331 12.06 -0.49 -2.97
N ALA A 332 11.44 0.51 -3.60
CA ALA A 332 10.04 0.46 -4.00
C ALA A 332 9.93 -0.08 -5.43
N ILE A 333 8.92 -0.91 -5.67
CA ILE A 333 8.76 -1.67 -6.92
C ILE A 333 7.36 -1.40 -7.47
N ALA A 334 7.25 -0.77 -8.62
CA ALA A 334 5.98 -0.55 -9.31
C ALA A 334 5.78 -1.53 -10.47
N ASN A 335 4.59 -2.13 -10.57
CA ASN A 335 4.22 -3.11 -11.58
C ASN A 335 2.97 -2.65 -12.33
N LEU A 336 3.14 -2.10 -13.54
CA LEU A 336 2.02 -1.71 -14.41
C LEU A 336 1.37 -2.94 -15.04
N ARG A 337 0.05 -3.09 -14.88
CA ARG A 337 -0.81 -4.06 -15.56
C ARG A 337 -1.26 -3.52 -16.92
N GLY A 338 -1.39 -4.41 -17.89
CA GLY A 338 -1.75 -4.06 -19.26
C GLY A 338 -0.55 -3.93 -20.19
N ASP A 339 -0.66 -3.02 -21.15
CA ASP A 339 0.32 -2.75 -22.19
C ASP A 339 0.51 -1.22 -22.29
N ILE A 340 1.76 -0.74 -22.29
CA ILE A 340 2.03 0.71 -22.29
C ILE A 340 1.47 1.43 -23.52
N GLN A 341 1.22 0.70 -24.62
CA GLN A 341 0.56 1.27 -25.80
C GLN A 341 -0.85 1.82 -25.50
N ASN A 342 -1.51 1.31 -24.47
CA ASN A 342 -2.87 1.71 -24.07
C ASN A 342 -2.88 2.62 -22.82
N PHE A 343 -1.75 2.72 -22.10
CA PHE A 343 -1.65 3.35 -20.78
C PHE A 343 -0.52 4.40 -20.75
N GLU A 344 -0.58 5.33 -21.71
CA GLU A 344 0.42 6.38 -21.92
C GLU A 344 0.60 7.28 -20.68
N THR A 345 -0.49 7.68 -20.01
CA THR A 345 -0.43 8.52 -18.79
C THR A 345 0.26 7.80 -17.64
N GLN A 346 -0.07 6.53 -17.39
CA GLN A 346 0.62 5.73 -16.38
C GLN A 346 2.09 5.51 -16.74
N TYR A 347 2.41 5.27 -18.01
CA TYR A 347 3.78 5.08 -18.44
C TYR A 347 4.62 6.36 -18.30
N ALA A 348 4.07 7.52 -18.69
CA ALA A 348 4.71 8.82 -18.51
C ALA A 348 4.98 9.12 -17.02
N PHE A 349 3.98 8.90 -16.16
CA PHE A 349 4.14 9.01 -14.71
C PHE A 349 5.29 8.14 -14.21
N LEU A 350 5.28 6.83 -14.51
CA LEU A 350 6.32 5.92 -14.08
C LEU A 350 7.71 6.29 -14.63
N CYS A 351 7.79 6.87 -15.82
CA CYS A 351 9.04 7.41 -16.34
C CYS A 351 9.55 8.62 -15.54
N GLU A 352 8.70 9.56 -15.16
CA GLU A 352 9.12 10.74 -14.38
C GLU A 352 9.51 10.40 -12.93
N VAL A 353 8.83 9.43 -12.31
CA VAL A 353 9.02 9.13 -10.88
C VAL A 353 10.08 8.09 -10.56
N SER A 354 10.53 7.28 -11.52
CA SER A 354 11.38 6.12 -11.24
C SER A 354 12.88 6.41 -11.35
N THR A 355 13.66 5.77 -10.47
CA THR A 355 15.12 5.65 -10.60
C THR A 355 15.50 4.87 -11.87
N ALA A 356 14.72 3.83 -12.19
CA ALA A 356 14.87 2.98 -13.37
C ALA A 356 13.53 2.39 -13.83
N VAL A 357 13.41 2.09 -15.13
CA VAL A 357 12.22 1.42 -15.71
C VAL A 357 12.66 0.22 -16.55
N PHE A 358 12.15 -0.96 -16.23
CA PHE A 358 12.36 -2.21 -16.96
C PHE A 358 11.16 -2.45 -17.90
N VAL A 359 11.40 -2.29 -19.20
CA VAL A 359 10.42 -2.50 -20.26
C VAL A 359 10.53 -3.93 -20.77
N PHE A 360 9.59 -4.79 -20.40
CA PHE A 360 9.45 -6.12 -21.00
C PHE A 360 8.82 -5.91 -22.38
N PHE A 361 9.53 -6.27 -23.45
CA PHE A 361 9.11 -5.94 -24.80
C PHE A 361 8.95 -7.18 -25.69
N GLU A 362 7.99 -7.11 -26.61
CA GLU A 362 7.90 -8.01 -27.75
C GLU A 362 8.94 -7.60 -28.80
N THR A 363 9.79 -8.54 -29.20
CA THR A 363 10.93 -8.36 -30.12
C THR A 363 10.57 -7.62 -31.43
N GLN A 364 9.32 -7.70 -31.88
CA GLN A 364 8.80 -7.08 -33.10
C GLN A 364 8.45 -5.58 -32.93
N LEU A 365 8.24 -5.09 -31.70
CA LEU A 365 7.79 -3.72 -31.40
C LEU A 365 8.93 -2.78 -30.97
N LEU A 366 10.19 -3.18 -31.17
CA LEU A 366 11.36 -2.39 -30.76
C LEU A 366 11.57 -1.10 -31.60
N ASP A 367 10.81 -0.91 -32.68
CA ASP A 367 10.77 0.35 -33.45
C ASP A 367 9.76 1.38 -32.91
N SER A 368 9.09 1.10 -31.77
CA SER A 368 8.01 1.96 -31.26
C SER A 368 8.47 3.25 -30.56
N GLN A 369 7.63 4.28 -30.65
CA GLN A 369 7.83 5.58 -29.98
C GLN A 369 7.98 5.50 -28.45
N PHE A 370 7.48 4.43 -27.80
CA PHE A 370 7.53 4.24 -26.35
C PHE A 370 8.95 3.99 -25.80
N ILE A 371 9.92 3.73 -26.68
CA ILE A 371 11.33 3.53 -26.37
C ILE A 371 12.07 4.88 -26.21
N LEU A 372 11.50 5.96 -26.74
CA LEU A 372 11.99 7.32 -26.61
C LEU A 372 11.28 7.99 -25.43
N VAL A 373 11.89 7.95 -24.24
CA VAL A 373 11.34 8.61 -23.04
C VAL A 373 11.08 10.10 -23.34
N PRO A 374 9.87 10.62 -23.05
CA PRO A 374 9.60 12.06 -23.08
C PRO A 374 10.65 12.83 -22.26
N SER A 375 11.19 13.92 -22.81
CA SER A 375 11.99 14.86 -22.04
C SER A 375 11.05 15.78 -21.25
N GLN A 376 11.32 16.25 -20.04
CA GLN A 376 12.58 16.81 -19.53
C GLN A 376 12.51 16.97 -17.99
N LYS A 377 13.48 16.42 -17.23
CA LYS A 377 14.04 16.96 -15.95
C LYS A 377 14.98 15.94 -15.29
N SER A 378 14.48 14.74 -15.00
CA SER A 378 15.26 13.56 -14.61
C SER A 378 14.83 12.39 -15.49
N LYS A 379 15.77 11.74 -16.19
CA LYS A 379 15.45 10.56 -17.01
C LYS A 379 15.71 9.29 -16.18
N PRO A 380 14.76 8.34 -16.14
CA PRO A 380 14.99 7.05 -15.51
C PRO A 380 16.04 6.28 -16.34
N GLN A 381 16.78 5.39 -15.70
CA GLN A 381 17.55 4.40 -16.44
C GLN A 381 16.60 3.38 -17.08
N LEU A 382 16.43 3.44 -18.41
CA LEU A 382 15.65 2.42 -19.14
C LEU A 382 16.46 1.15 -19.34
N PHE A 383 15.87 0.01 -18.99
CA PHE A 383 16.35 -1.33 -19.33
C PHE A 383 15.30 -2.05 -20.17
N PHE A 384 15.73 -2.80 -21.18
CA PHE A 384 14.86 -3.51 -22.12
C PHE A 384 15.02 -5.01 -21.95
N VAL A 385 13.93 -5.69 -21.58
CA VAL A 385 13.91 -7.10 -21.22
C VAL A 385 13.17 -7.89 -22.31
N GLY A 386 13.88 -8.77 -23.02
CA GLY A 386 13.36 -9.52 -24.18
C GLY A 386 13.66 -11.03 -24.12
N ASP A 387 13.01 -11.79 -24.99
CA ASP A 387 13.14 -13.26 -25.04
C ASP A 387 14.30 -13.76 -25.92
N SER A 388 14.75 -12.96 -26.90
CA SER A 388 15.72 -13.40 -27.90
C SER A 388 16.45 -12.22 -28.53
N ASN A 389 17.77 -12.36 -28.67
CA ASN A 389 18.63 -11.35 -29.28
C ASN A 389 18.79 -11.61 -30.79
N ASN A 390 17.73 -11.31 -31.54
CA ASN A 390 17.64 -11.58 -32.97
C ASN A 390 18.40 -10.53 -33.80
N THR A 391 18.64 -10.80 -35.09
CA THR A 391 19.30 -9.85 -36.00
C THR A 391 18.52 -8.53 -36.13
N THR A 392 17.19 -8.59 -36.07
CA THR A 392 16.29 -7.44 -36.05
C THR A 392 16.44 -6.58 -34.80
N THR A 393 16.56 -7.16 -33.60
CA THR A 393 16.78 -6.36 -32.38
C THR A 393 18.12 -5.65 -32.44
N LYS A 394 19.19 -6.31 -32.88
CA LYS A 394 20.52 -5.69 -33.05
C LYS A 394 20.49 -4.53 -34.06
N ALA A 395 19.83 -4.73 -35.21
CA ALA A 395 19.67 -3.69 -36.21
C ALA A 395 18.92 -2.47 -35.65
N THR A 396 17.85 -2.70 -34.89
CA THR A 396 17.03 -1.66 -34.26
C THR A 396 17.77 -0.91 -33.15
N VAL A 397 18.48 -1.61 -32.27
CA VAL A 397 19.32 -1.01 -31.21
C VAL A 397 20.36 -0.08 -31.81
N ASN A 398 21.03 -0.51 -32.90
CA ASN A 398 21.99 0.31 -33.61
C ASN A 398 21.31 1.51 -34.33
N LYS A 399 20.18 1.29 -34.99
CA LYS A 399 19.38 2.34 -35.67
C LYS A 399 18.91 3.43 -34.72
N LEU A 400 18.55 3.07 -33.49
CA LEU A 400 18.08 3.99 -32.46
C LEU A 400 19.20 4.53 -31.54
N ASN A 401 20.47 4.19 -31.81
CA ASN A 401 21.64 4.54 -30.99
C ASN A 401 21.48 4.23 -29.49
N LEU A 402 20.79 3.13 -29.16
CA LEU A 402 20.54 2.75 -27.77
C LEU A 402 21.76 2.04 -27.17
N ASN A 403 22.01 2.26 -25.88
CA ASN A 403 23.11 1.59 -25.18
C ASN A 403 22.82 0.08 -25.09
N THR A 404 23.65 -0.73 -25.75
CA THR A 404 23.53 -2.20 -25.76
C THR A 404 23.60 -2.81 -24.36
N SER A 405 24.26 -2.15 -23.40
CA SER A 405 24.34 -2.62 -22.01
C SER A 405 23.02 -2.49 -21.22
N ASN A 406 22.00 -1.81 -21.78
CA ASN A 406 20.68 -1.69 -21.19
C ASN A 406 19.73 -2.84 -21.61
N PHE A 407 20.15 -3.69 -22.55
CA PHE A 407 19.35 -4.81 -23.05
C PHE A 407 19.67 -6.10 -22.29
N ILE A 408 18.62 -6.81 -21.86
CA ILE A 408 18.68 -8.05 -21.10
C ILE A 408 17.83 -9.08 -21.85
N PHE A 409 18.44 -10.19 -22.29
CA PHE A 409 17.77 -11.22 -23.08
C PHE A 409 17.74 -12.57 -22.36
N LYS A 410 16.57 -13.21 -22.30
CA LYS A 410 16.40 -14.55 -21.73
C LYS A 410 16.78 -15.63 -22.75
N ALA A 411 18.07 -15.93 -22.86
CA ALA A 411 18.57 -17.04 -23.67
C ALA A 411 18.18 -18.41 -23.07
N LYS A 412 18.85 -19.50 -23.49
CA LYS A 412 18.67 -20.88 -22.97
C LYS A 412 19.09 -21.10 -21.50
N GLN A 413 19.20 -20.02 -20.72
CA GLN A 413 19.64 -20.02 -19.33
C GLN A 413 18.49 -20.31 -18.36
N SER A 414 18.81 -20.69 -17.13
CA SER A 414 17.80 -20.86 -16.08
C SER A 414 17.13 -19.53 -15.70
N ASP A 415 15.95 -19.63 -15.08
CA ASP A 415 15.24 -18.47 -14.51
C ASP A 415 16.07 -17.78 -13.42
N ALA A 416 16.84 -18.53 -12.63
CA ALA A 416 17.72 -17.97 -11.59
C ALA A 416 18.80 -17.08 -12.20
N GLU A 417 19.58 -17.58 -13.17
CA GLU A 417 20.59 -16.78 -13.89
C GLU A 417 20.00 -15.56 -14.61
N PHE A 418 18.70 -15.59 -14.94
CA PHE A 418 18.02 -14.48 -15.60
C PHE A 418 17.61 -13.40 -14.61
N VAL A 419 17.08 -13.83 -13.47
CA VAL A 419 16.80 -12.98 -12.31
C VAL A 419 18.08 -12.30 -11.81
N ASP A 420 19.19 -13.03 -11.63
CA ASP A 420 20.47 -12.49 -11.17
C ASP A 420 21.02 -11.37 -12.08
N LYS A 421 20.80 -11.48 -13.39
CA LYS A 421 21.20 -10.45 -14.38
C LYS A 421 20.34 -9.19 -14.25
N ILE A 422 19.02 -9.34 -14.04
CA ILE A 422 18.11 -8.22 -13.78
C ILE A 422 18.47 -7.58 -12.43
N GLN A 423 18.72 -8.37 -11.39
CA GLN A 423 19.11 -7.93 -10.05
C GLN A 423 20.40 -7.13 -10.07
N SER A 424 21.42 -7.59 -10.80
CA SER A 424 22.69 -6.88 -10.94
C SER A 424 22.50 -5.52 -11.63
N LYS A 425 21.74 -5.48 -12.74
CA LYS A 425 21.40 -4.23 -13.45
C LYS A 425 20.59 -3.26 -12.60
N LEU A 426 19.70 -3.80 -11.78
CA LEU A 426 18.89 -3.06 -10.82
C LEU A 426 19.74 -2.45 -9.70
N GLN A 427 20.67 -3.22 -9.11
CA GLN A 427 21.64 -2.71 -8.13
C GLN A 427 22.53 -1.62 -8.73
N ASP A 428 23.05 -1.80 -9.95
CA ASP A 428 23.84 -0.79 -10.64
C ASP A 428 23.04 0.48 -10.89
N ALA A 429 21.77 0.35 -11.30
CA ALA A 429 20.90 1.48 -11.55
C ALA A 429 20.66 2.32 -10.28
N ILE A 430 20.40 1.67 -9.14
CA ILE A 430 20.19 2.32 -7.85
C ILE A 430 21.49 2.96 -7.31
N LYS A 431 22.65 2.34 -7.55
CA LYS A 431 23.96 2.92 -7.17
C LYS A 431 24.31 4.16 -8.00
N ASN A 432 24.00 4.14 -9.29
CA ASN A 432 24.38 5.18 -10.25
C ASN A 432 23.39 6.36 -10.31
N ASN A 433 22.20 6.23 -9.73
CA ASN A 433 21.17 7.27 -9.71
C ASN A 433 20.60 7.46 -8.30
N SER A 434 20.89 8.61 -7.70
CA SER A 434 20.41 8.98 -6.36
C SER A 434 18.94 9.43 -6.32
N HIS A 435 18.20 9.36 -7.42
CA HIS A 435 16.78 9.71 -7.47
C HIS A 435 15.96 8.78 -6.55
N LYS A 436 15.38 9.38 -5.52
CA LYS A 436 14.44 8.79 -4.56
C LYS A 436 13.28 9.77 -4.38
N MET A 437 12.09 9.26 -4.12
CA MET A 437 10.90 10.08 -3.84
C MET A 437 10.03 9.39 -2.80
N SER A 438 9.27 10.18 -2.05
CA SER A 438 8.18 9.69 -1.20
C SER A 438 6.85 9.75 -1.94
N VAL A 439 5.87 8.94 -1.54
CA VAL A 439 4.54 8.91 -2.19
C VAL A 439 3.87 10.29 -2.16
N LEU A 440 4.16 11.12 -1.15
CA LEU A 440 3.74 12.52 -1.08
C LEU A 440 4.25 13.34 -2.28
N HIS A 441 5.53 13.25 -2.63
CA HIS A 441 6.08 13.95 -3.81
C HIS A 441 5.59 13.33 -5.14
N LEU A 442 5.29 12.03 -5.16
CA LEU A 442 4.65 11.40 -6.33
C LEU A 442 3.29 12.06 -6.67
N ALA A 443 2.56 12.57 -5.67
CA ALA A 443 1.29 13.26 -5.86
C ALA A 443 1.42 14.59 -6.62
N GLU A 444 2.56 15.29 -6.50
CA GLU A 444 2.82 16.52 -7.27
C GLU A 444 2.95 16.21 -8.76
N ILE A 445 3.70 15.15 -9.09
CA ILE A 445 3.87 14.67 -10.47
C ILE A 445 2.56 14.10 -11.03
N ALA A 446 1.79 13.37 -10.22
CA ALA A 446 0.47 12.87 -10.58
C ALA A 446 -0.47 14.02 -11.01
N ARG A 447 -0.57 15.09 -10.21
CA ARG A 447 -1.39 16.28 -10.54
C ARG A 447 -0.95 16.94 -11.84
N ASN A 448 0.36 17.09 -12.07
CA ASN A 448 0.91 17.66 -13.31
C ASN A 448 0.54 16.85 -14.57
N LEU A 449 0.35 15.54 -14.42
CA LEU A 449 -0.05 14.60 -15.50
C LEU A 449 -1.57 14.38 -15.58
N GLY A 450 -2.37 15.12 -14.79
CA GLY A 450 -3.83 14.98 -14.76
C GLY A 450 -4.35 13.71 -14.08
N ILE A 451 -3.50 13.04 -13.29
CA ILE A 451 -3.88 11.91 -12.44
C ILE A 451 -4.46 12.50 -11.15
N LEU A 452 -5.63 11.99 -10.71
CA LEU A 452 -6.26 12.40 -9.47
C LEU A 452 -5.47 11.89 -8.26
N VAL A 453 -5.57 12.55 -7.11
CA VAL A 453 -4.99 12.06 -5.85
C VAL A 453 -6.13 11.87 -4.86
N ASP A 454 -6.22 10.71 -4.22
CA ASP A 454 -7.27 10.39 -3.24
C ASP A 454 -7.28 11.36 -2.03
N GLU A 455 -6.11 11.84 -1.61
CA GLU A 455 -5.96 12.85 -0.56
C GLU A 455 -6.57 14.21 -0.94
N ASP A 456 -6.75 14.52 -2.22
CA ASP A 456 -7.30 15.82 -2.68
C ASP A 456 -8.83 15.92 -2.53
N ALA A 457 -9.50 14.88 -2.00
CA ALA A 457 -10.91 14.95 -1.62
C ALA A 457 -11.15 16.04 -0.56
N GLU A 458 -12.29 16.76 -0.68
CA GLU A 458 -12.62 17.91 0.16
C GLU A 458 -12.66 17.54 1.66
N GLU A 459 -13.25 16.39 1.99
CA GLU A 459 -13.31 15.88 3.35
C GLU A 459 -11.92 15.54 3.92
N CYS A 460 -11.04 14.98 3.08
CA CYS A 460 -9.65 14.67 3.44
C CYS A 460 -8.82 15.95 3.68
N GLN A 461 -8.97 16.95 2.81
CA GLN A 461 -8.28 18.24 2.97
C GLN A 461 -8.77 19.01 4.21
N HIS A 462 -10.09 19.01 4.49
CA HIS A 462 -10.61 19.59 5.72
C HIS A 462 -10.11 18.86 6.97
N ALA A 463 -10.17 17.53 7.00
CA ALA A 463 -9.67 16.74 8.13
C ALA A 463 -8.17 16.96 8.38
N LYS A 464 -7.38 17.05 7.30
CA LYS A 464 -5.95 17.37 7.34
C LYS A 464 -5.69 18.78 7.90
N ALA A 465 -6.38 19.80 7.39
CA ALA A 465 -6.24 21.16 7.87
C ALA A 465 -6.60 21.30 9.37
N SER A 466 -7.67 20.62 9.83
CA SER A 466 -8.01 20.58 11.26
C SER A 466 -6.98 19.83 12.10
N ALA A 467 -6.40 18.74 11.59
CA ALA A 467 -5.33 18.02 12.27
C ALA A 467 -4.03 18.86 12.35
N ASP A 468 -3.69 19.59 11.30
CA ASP A 468 -2.54 20.52 11.26
C ASP A 468 -2.78 21.71 12.23
N GLU A 469 -4.00 22.24 12.31
CA GLU A 469 -4.35 23.29 13.28
C GLU A 469 -4.22 22.80 14.75
N ILE A 470 -4.67 21.58 15.05
CA ILE A 470 -4.54 20.99 16.38
C ILE A 470 -3.07 20.70 16.71
N THR A 471 -2.32 20.09 15.78
CA THR A 471 -0.93 19.67 16.03
C THR A 471 0.05 20.84 16.05
N SER A 472 -0.20 21.93 15.31
CA SER A 472 0.62 23.15 15.37
C SER A 472 0.63 23.84 16.75
N LYS A 473 -0.38 23.57 17.59
CA LYS A 473 -0.45 24.04 18.99
C LYS A 473 0.43 23.21 19.94
N ILE A 474 0.94 22.05 19.51
CA ILE A 474 1.78 21.14 20.29
C ILE A 474 3.26 21.52 20.11
N SER A 475 3.70 22.60 20.75
CA SER A 475 5.10 23.05 20.69
C SER A 475 6.05 22.27 21.61
N ASP A 476 5.61 21.96 22.84
CA ASP A 476 6.30 21.09 23.78
C ASP A 476 5.36 19.94 24.17
N ILE A 477 5.71 18.71 23.77
CA ILE A 477 4.92 17.49 24.03
C ILE A 477 4.77 17.21 25.53
N VAL A 478 5.77 17.53 26.35
CA VAL A 478 5.76 17.30 27.81
C VAL A 478 4.87 18.32 28.50
N GLN A 479 4.96 19.59 28.10
CA GLN A 479 4.07 20.64 28.61
C GLN A 479 2.62 20.40 28.19
N PHE A 480 2.38 20.16 26.90
CA PHE A 480 1.05 19.86 26.34
C PHE A 480 0.40 18.66 27.04
N LYS A 481 1.13 17.56 27.24
CA LYS A 481 0.61 16.39 27.99
C LYS A 481 0.28 16.70 29.45
N LYS A 482 0.95 17.67 30.07
CA LYS A 482 0.69 18.07 31.46
C LYS A 482 -0.54 18.97 31.58
N GLU A 483 -0.79 19.81 30.57
CA GLU A 483 -1.88 20.79 30.53
C GLU A 483 -3.17 20.17 29.99
N GLU A 484 -3.12 19.56 28.80
CA GLU A 484 -4.29 19.01 28.09
C GLU A 484 -4.63 17.56 28.46
N LEU A 485 -3.64 16.79 28.94
CA LEU A 485 -3.81 15.38 29.34
C LEU A 485 -3.47 15.13 30.82
N PRO A 486 -3.99 15.94 31.78
CA PRO A 486 -3.56 15.93 33.18
C PRO A 486 -3.79 14.59 33.90
N LEU A 487 -4.69 13.75 33.36
CA LEU A 487 -5.02 12.42 33.88
C LEU A 487 -4.05 11.33 33.42
N GLN A 488 -3.29 11.57 32.35
CA GLN A 488 -2.34 10.63 31.74
C GLN A 488 -0.89 10.87 32.18
N GLY A 489 -0.66 11.85 33.07
CA GLY A 489 0.65 12.15 33.65
C GLY A 489 1.08 11.20 34.78
N GLU A 490 1.80 11.74 35.77
CA GLU A 490 2.47 10.96 36.83
C GLU A 490 1.57 9.95 37.57
N ILE A 491 0.29 10.28 37.80
CA ILE A 491 -0.62 9.40 38.54
C ILE A 491 -0.84 8.10 37.78
N LEU A 492 -1.07 8.15 36.47
CA LEU A 492 -1.23 6.98 35.63
C LEU A 492 0.07 6.15 35.60
N MET A 493 1.24 6.80 35.52
CA MET A 493 2.53 6.13 35.62
C MET A 493 2.76 5.44 36.97
N LYS A 494 2.26 6.02 38.08
CA LYS A 494 2.32 5.41 39.42
C LYS A 494 1.35 4.22 39.53
N LEU A 495 0.12 4.35 39.01
CA LEU A 495 -0.86 3.25 38.95
C LEU A 495 -0.34 2.06 38.16
N ALA A 496 0.17 2.26 36.94
CA ALA A 496 0.73 1.19 36.11
C ALA A 496 1.93 0.48 36.77
N LYS A 497 2.74 1.21 37.56
CA LYS A 497 3.82 0.61 38.37
C LYS A 497 3.29 -0.25 39.52
N LEU A 498 2.16 0.12 40.15
CA LEU A 498 1.52 -0.67 41.21
C LEU A 498 0.81 -1.91 40.66
N GLU A 499 0.10 -1.80 39.53
CA GLU A 499 -0.53 -2.94 38.84
C GLU A 499 0.54 -3.95 38.39
N LYS A 500 1.62 -3.46 37.79
CA LYS A 500 2.78 -4.30 37.43
C LYS A 500 3.39 -4.98 38.66
N GLU A 501 3.47 -4.29 39.80
CA GLU A 501 3.96 -4.88 41.05
C GLU A 501 2.98 -5.92 41.63
N GLU A 502 1.67 -5.69 41.55
CA GLU A 502 0.65 -6.63 42.02
C GLU A 502 0.65 -7.96 41.25
N CYS A 503 0.92 -7.90 39.94
CA CYS A 503 1.11 -9.10 39.12
C CYS A 503 2.47 -9.80 39.33
N ASN A 504 3.54 -9.04 39.61
CA ASN A 504 4.91 -9.58 39.67
C ASN A 504 5.38 -9.95 41.09
N LEU A 505 4.85 -9.30 42.13
CA LEU A 505 5.16 -9.44 43.56
C LEU A 505 6.68 -9.45 43.88
N LYS A 506 7.49 -8.70 43.12
CA LYS A 506 8.96 -8.69 43.23
C LYS A 506 9.47 -7.96 44.46
N LYS A 507 8.65 -7.08 45.05
CA LYS A 507 8.98 -6.27 46.23
C LYS A 507 8.21 -6.70 47.49
N ILE A 508 7.67 -7.91 47.49
CA ILE A 508 6.91 -8.47 48.63
C ILE A 508 7.77 -8.59 49.90
N GLY A 509 9.03 -9.01 49.77
CA GLY A 509 9.89 -9.33 50.91
C GLY A 509 9.29 -10.43 51.77
N ASP A 510 9.41 -10.31 53.09
CA ASP A 510 8.87 -11.28 54.06
C ASP A 510 7.37 -11.11 54.37
N LYS A 511 6.65 -10.27 53.59
CA LYS A 511 5.22 -10.00 53.82
C LYS A 511 4.34 -11.13 53.30
N ASN A 512 3.23 -11.36 53.98
CA ASN A 512 2.14 -12.18 53.46
C ASN A 512 1.62 -11.59 52.13
N THR A 513 1.42 -12.46 51.14
CA THR A 513 0.92 -12.11 49.80
C THR A 513 -0.40 -11.35 49.83
N GLU A 514 -1.34 -11.76 50.68
CA GLU A 514 -2.67 -11.15 50.72
C GLU A 514 -2.62 -9.74 51.32
N ASP A 515 -1.87 -9.57 52.41
CA ASP A 515 -1.67 -8.27 53.06
C ASP A 515 -0.89 -7.30 52.17
N TYR A 516 0.08 -7.81 51.39
CA TYR A 516 0.83 -7.01 50.43
C TYR A 516 -0.03 -6.56 49.24
N LYS A 517 -0.88 -7.44 48.69
CA LYS A 517 -1.86 -7.05 47.65
C LYS A 517 -2.87 -6.03 48.16
N ASN A 518 -3.43 -6.25 49.34
CA ASN A 518 -4.33 -5.28 49.98
C ASN A 518 -3.65 -3.92 50.18
N HIS A 519 -2.36 -3.89 50.54
CA HIS A 519 -1.59 -2.66 50.63
C HIS A 519 -1.43 -1.95 49.26
N LEU A 520 -1.12 -2.69 48.19
CA LEU A 520 -1.05 -2.13 46.84
C LEU A 520 -2.42 -1.60 46.37
N GLN A 521 -3.51 -2.30 46.66
CA GLN A 521 -4.88 -1.87 46.35
C GLN A 521 -5.24 -0.56 47.08
N ILE A 522 -4.89 -0.41 48.36
CA ILE A 522 -5.06 0.84 49.11
C ILE A 522 -4.26 1.99 48.47
N GLN A 523 -3.02 1.74 48.01
CA GLN A 523 -2.25 2.77 47.30
C GLN A 523 -2.87 3.16 45.96
N LYS A 524 -3.35 2.19 45.17
CA LYS A 524 -4.07 2.45 43.91
C LYS A 524 -5.33 3.28 44.16
N LYS A 525 -6.13 2.96 45.19
CA LYS A 525 -7.33 3.73 45.55
C LYS A 525 -7.00 5.19 45.85
N LYS A 526 -5.98 5.46 46.69
CA LYS A 526 -5.53 6.83 46.99
C LYS A 526 -5.10 7.61 45.75
N LEU A 527 -4.42 6.96 44.81
CA LEU A 527 -4.03 7.58 43.54
C LEU A 527 -5.23 7.86 42.63
N ARG A 528 -6.27 7.01 42.62
CA ARG A 528 -7.54 7.28 41.92
C ARG A 528 -8.31 8.45 42.54
N GLU A 529 -8.35 8.54 43.87
CA GLU A 529 -8.93 9.69 44.61
C GLU A 529 -8.15 10.99 44.35
N GLU A 530 -6.83 10.93 44.12
CA GLU A 530 -6.03 12.07 43.65
C GLU A 530 -6.35 12.42 42.19
N GLN A 531 -6.46 11.41 41.31
CA GLN A 531 -6.79 11.59 39.89
C GLN A 531 -8.12 12.31 39.70
N TYR A 532 -9.17 11.84 40.39
CA TYR A 532 -10.52 12.39 40.33
C TYR A 532 -10.57 13.86 40.83
N ARG A 533 -9.89 14.18 41.94
CA ARG A 533 -9.80 15.57 42.45
C ARG A 533 -9.17 16.55 41.45
N ARG A 534 -8.22 16.09 40.62
CA ARG A 534 -7.64 16.91 39.55
C ARG A 534 -8.63 17.15 38.41
N VAL A 535 -9.49 16.20 38.05
CA VAL A 535 -10.52 16.43 37.00
C VAL A 535 -11.45 17.56 37.40
N TYR A 536 -11.96 17.49 38.63
CA TYR A 536 -12.90 18.45 39.21
C TYR A 536 -12.37 19.89 39.27
N THR A 537 -11.05 20.08 39.22
CA THR A 537 -10.40 21.41 39.22
C THR A 537 -9.93 21.86 37.84
N SER A 538 -9.97 20.99 36.82
CA SER A 538 -9.40 21.27 35.50
C SER A 538 -10.42 21.31 34.37
N ASN A 539 -11.51 20.54 34.42
CA ASN A 539 -12.43 20.45 33.28
C ASN A 539 -13.87 20.06 33.69
N PHE A 540 -14.82 21.00 33.61
CA PHE A 540 -16.19 20.86 34.12
C PHE A 540 -17.04 19.84 33.34
N GLU A 541 -16.84 19.72 32.03
CA GLU A 541 -17.62 18.77 31.21
C GLU A 541 -17.23 17.30 31.51
N LEU A 542 -15.95 17.07 31.84
CA LEU A 542 -15.46 15.75 32.24
C LEU A 542 -15.89 15.34 33.66
N SER A 543 -16.16 16.29 34.57
CA SER A 543 -16.60 15.93 35.94
C SER A 543 -17.96 15.25 35.92
N VAL A 544 -18.92 15.77 35.15
CA VAL A 544 -20.28 15.20 34.99
C VAL A 544 -20.25 13.75 34.50
N TYR A 545 -19.33 13.42 33.58
CA TYR A 545 -19.19 12.08 33.03
C TYR A 545 -18.58 11.09 34.03
N LEU A 546 -17.67 11.56 34.89
CA LEU A 546 -17.02 10.74 35.92
C LEU A 546 -17.90 10.51 37.14
N ASP A 547 -18.74 11.48 37.52
CA ASP A 547 -19.71 11.31 38.60
C ASP A 547 -20.69 10.18 38.27
N SER A 548 -21.20 10.19 37.03
CA SER A 548 -22.07 9.13 36.50
C SER A 548 -21.40 7.75 36.52
N ALA A 549 -20.10 7.67 36.20
CA ALA A 549 -19.35 6.41 36.24
C ALA A 549 -19.07 5.92 37.68
N PHE A 550 -18.87 6.84 38.62
CA PHE A 550 -18.56 6.55 40.02
C PHE A 550 -19.79 6.10 40.80
N GLU A 551 -20.96 6.74 40.61
CA GLU A 551 -22.23 6.31 41.24
C GLU A 551 -22.66 4.90 40.78
N LEU A 552 -22.34 4.53 39.54
CA LEU A 552 -22.65 3.22 38.97
C LEU A 552 -21.61 2.12 39.32
N GLY A 553 -20.56 2.46 40.08
CA GLY A 553 -19.56 1.49 40.55
C GLY A 553 -18.68 0.88 39.44
N PHE A 554 -18.59 1.50 38.27
CA PHE A 554 -17.72 1.01 37.20
C PHE A 554 -16.26 1.30 37.52
N GLU A 555 -15.42 0.25 37.51
CA GLU A 555 -13.99 0.45 37.35
C GLU A 555 -13.73 1.08 35.98
N LEU A 556 -13.22 2.31 35.96
CA LEU A 556 -12.67 2.95 34.77
C LEU A 556 -11.36 2.26 34.36
N SER A 557 -11.50 1.06 33.80
CA SER A 557 -10.48 0.36 33.05
C SER A 557 -10.27 1.06 31.70
N VAL A 558 -9.66 2.26 31.77
CA VAL A 558 -8.97 2.84 30.63
C VAL A 558 -7.79 1.92 30.32
N SER A 559 -8.07 0.86 29.58
CA SER A 559 -7.07 -0.04 29.05
C SER A 559 -6.10 0.80 28.23
N PRO A 560 -4.79 0.70 28.45
CA PRO A 560 -3.83 1.40 27.63
C PRO A 560 -3.82 0.76 26.24
N VAL A 561 -4.69 1.23 25.35
CA VAL A 561 -4.46 1.13 23.91
C VAL A 561 -3.11 1.80 23.67
N SER A 562 -2.21 1.06 23.03
CA SER A 562 -0.78 1.34 23.01
C SER A 562 -0.42 2.67 22.31
N VAL A 563 -0.51 3.80 23.03
CA VAL A 563 0.10 5.08 22.63
C VAL A 563 1.61 5.04 22.90
N ASN A 564 2.27 4.11 22.22
CA ASN A 564 3.72 4.03 22.04
C ASN A 564 3.97 3.90 20.54
N LYS A 565 3.70 4.99 19.81
CA LYS A 565 4.20 5.31 18.45
C LYS A 565 3.75 6.73 18.08
N ALA A 566 4.56 7.70 18.50
CA ALA A 566 4.68 9.05 17.99
C ALA A 566 6.15 9.43 18.16
#